data_AF-A0A2V9AXX6-F1
#
_entry.id   AF-A0A2V9AXX6-F1
#
_cell.length_a   1.000
_cell.length_b   1.000
_cell.length_c   1.000
_cell.angle_alpha   90.00
_cell.angle_beta   90.00
_cell.angle_gamma   90.00
#
_symmetry.space_group_name_H-M   'P 1'
#
loop_
_entity.id
_entity.type
_entity.pdbx_description
1 polymer ?
#
loop_
_entity_poly.entity_id
_entity_poly.type
_entity_poly.pdbx_seq_one_letter_code
_entity_poly.pdbx_strand_id
1 'polypeptide(L)'
;MPKSLMPEHGTEFSAEQAKALLAVTRELLAIVSADGDFLIVNEAFPSILSYYPEDLIGKPLTWLHPPAEAGPISEKFALLAMQKGATANFHCSLRAKSGQLRWFNIVAVNRLNDSDVRGVLLSYQDVTEFQRMEAQRMVLSNVVHALNETSNLDDLLHQIHGALKRVVYAENYFVALHDPQSEMFHFPFFVDQFDPPPPPQKVARTCMAYVFRTGKACSIPQLEFDRLAAEGEVELVGSASPAWLGI
;
A
#
# COMPACT_ATOMS: atom_id res chain seq x y z
N MET A 1 53.39 26.64 -1.01
CA MET A 1 52.35 26.58 0.03
C MET A 1 51.93 27.99 0.42
N PRO A 2 50.75 28.45 0.00
CA PRO A 2 49.95 29.37 0.82
C PRO A 2 48.61 28.72 1.18
N LYS A 3 48.23 28.89 2.45
CA LYS A 3 47.01 28.37 3.07
C LYS A 3 45.76 28.88 2.33
N SER A 4 44.96 27.94 1.85
CA SER A 4 43.53 28.15 1.61
C SER A 4 42.84 28.32 2.96
N LEU A 5 42.40 29.53 3.28
CA LEU A 5 41.39 29.75 4.32
C LEU A 5 40.04 29.82 3.61
N MET A 6 39.28 28.73 3.72
CA MET A 6 37.87 28.71 3.38
C MET A 6 37.12 29.65 4.34
N PRO A 7 36.14 30.43 3.88
CA PRO A 7 35.26 31.13 4.79
C PRO A 7 34.25 30.12 5.38
N GLU A 8 34.37 29.84 6.67
CA GLU A 8 33.31 29.27 7.49
C GLU A 8 32.17 30.30 7.60
N HIS A 9 31.23 30.27 6.67
CA HIS A 9 29.92 30.87 6.86
C HIS A 9 28.90 29.75 6.85
N GLY A 10 28.67 29.14 8.03
CA GLY A 10 27.40 28.47 8.30
C GLY A 10 26.30 29.50 8.06
N THR A 11 25.60 29.37 6.95
CA THR A 11 24.54 30.31 6.58
C THR A 11 23.38 30.02 7.53
N GLU A 12 23.20 30.84 8.56
CA GLU A 12 21.95 30.87 9.32
C GLU A 12 20.85 31.25 8.33
N PHE A 13 20.03 30.27 7.97
CA PHE A 13 18.87 30.51 7.13
C PHE A 13 17.89 31.41 7.89
N SER A 14 17.39 32.45 7.24
CA SER A 14 16.28 33.23 7.80
C SER A 14 15.05 32.35 8.00
N ALA A 15 14.14 32.73 8.91
CA ALA A 15 12.89 31.99 9.11
C ALA A 15 12.09 31.82 7.81
N GLU A 16 12.16 32.80 6.89
CA GLU A 16 11.56 32.70 5.56
C GLU A 16 12.27 31.69 4.65
N GLN A 17 13.61 31.63 4.69
CA GLN A 17 14.38 30.63 3.92
C GLN A 17 14.14 29.21 4.43
N ALA A 18 14.11 29.02 5.75
CA ALA A 18 13.76 27.74 6.35
C ALA A 18 12.33 27.33 5.98
N LYS A 19 11.35 28.25 6.05
CA LYS A 19 9.96 28.00 5.65
C LYS A 19 9.85 27.66 4.16
N ALA A 20 10.60 28.34 3.29
CA ALA A 20 10.63 28.04 1.85
C ALA A 20 11.22 26.66 1.55
N LEU A 21 12.29 26.24 2.25
CA LEU A 21 12.84 24.90 2.10
C LEU A 21 11.82 23.82 2.54
N LEU A 22 11.14 24.03 3.66
CA LEU A 22 10.11 23.12 4.18
C LEU A 22 8.84 23.09 3.30
N ALA A 23 8.58 24.14 2.52
CA ALA A 23 7.45 24.17 1.57
C ALA A 23 7.71 23.33 0.31
N VAL A 24 8.98 23.10 -0.04
CA VAL A 24 9.37 22.26 -1.19
C VAL A 24 9.47 20.79 -0.81
N THR A 25 9.60 20.46 0.48
CA THR A 25 9.63 19.05 0.91
C THR A 25 8.25 18.41 0.68
N ARG A 26 8.25 17.27 -0.01
CA ARG A 26 7.04 16.42 -0.15
C ARG A 26 6.84 15.49 1.05
N GLU A 27 7.60 15.68 2.11
CA GLU A 27 7.45 14.94 3.35
C GLU A 27 6.41 15.63 4.23
N LEU A 28 5.62 14.83 4.93
CA LEU A 28 4.78 15.40 5.99
C LEU A 28 5.70 15.79 7.13
N LEU A 29 5.55 17.01 7.64
CA LEU A 29 6.32 17.51 8.75
C LEU A 29 5.38 18.03 9.82
N ALA A 30 5.58 17.59 11.05
CA ALA A 30 4.76 18.02 12.17
C ALA A 30 5.58 18.24 13.44
N ILE A 31 5.08 19.11 14.30
CA ILE A 31 5.53 19.21 15.69
C ILE A 31 4.37 18.78 16.57
N VAL A 32 4.65 17.90 17.52
CA VAL A 32 3.67 17.44 18.52
C VAL A 32 4.11 17.80 19.94
N SER A 33 3.15 17.90 20.85
CA SER A 33 3.37 18.12 22.28
C SER A 33 4.03 16.91 22.96
N ALA A 34 4.35 17.05 24.26
CA ALA A 34 4.83 15.93 25.07
C ALA A 34 3.82 14.77 25.18
N ASP A 35 2.52 15.09 25.06
CA ASP A 35 1.42 14.13 25.08
C ASP A 35 1.11 13.57 23.70
N GLY A 36 1.79 14.07 22.65
CA GLY A 36 1.64 13.62 21.28
C GLY A 36 0.55 14.34 20.49
N ASP A 37 0.04 15.47 20.97
CA ASP A 37 -0.95 16.26 20.25
C ASP A 37 -0.31 17.14 19.19
N PHE A 38 -0.89 17.21 17.99
CA PHE A 38 -0.38 18.06 16.92
C PHE A 38 -0.42 19.54 17.29
N LEU A 39 0.73 20.19 17.21
CA LEU A 39 0.91 21.63 17.43
C LEU A 39 1.10 22.39 16.12
N ILE A 40 1.84 21.80 15.18
CA ILE A 40 2.14 22.38 13.87
C ILE A 40 2.17 21.24 12.85
N VAL A 41 1.69 21.50 11.64
CA VAL A 41 1.81 20.62 10.47
C VAL A 41 2.14 21.45 9.23
N ASN A 42 2.85 20.88 8.25
CA ASN A 42 3.14 21.54 6.97
C ASN A 42 2.03 21.32 5.91
N GLU A 43 2.16 21.99 4.77
CA GLU A 43 1.20 21.95 3.66
C GLU A 43 1.16 20.62 2.89
N ALA A 44 2.06 19.69 3.20
CA ALA A 44 2.05 18.36 2.60
C ALA A 44 0.89 17.49 3.13
N PHE A 45 0.37 17.75 4.34
CA PHE A 45 -0.74 16.99 4.93
C PHE A 45 -2.02 17.03 4.07
N PRO A 46 -2.51 18.21 3.62
CA PRO A 46 -3.63 18.28 2.69
C PRO A 46 -3.38 17.53 1.38
N SER A 47 -2.15 17.59 0.86
CA SER A 47 -1.82 17.02 -0.44
C SER A 47 -1.75 15.49 -0.43
N ILE A 48 -1.27 14.89 0.67
CA ILE A 48 -1.01 13.44 0.76
C ILE A 48 -2.11 12.70 1.52
N LEU A 49 -2.58 13.26 2.63
CA LEU A 49 -3.60 12.63 3.49
C LEU A 49 -4.96 13.33 3.44
N SER A 50 -5.06 14.47 2.76
CA SER A 50 -6.29 15.28 2.66
C SER A 50 -6.82 15.81 3.99
N TYR A 51 -5.95 15.91 5.00
CA TYR A 51 -6.26 16.60 6.25
C TYR A 51 -5.67 18.00 6.25
N TYR A 52 -6.47 18.96 6.67
CA TYR A 52 -6.03 20.33 6.86
C TYR A 52 -5.54 20.54 8.30
N PRO A 53 -4.73 21.58 8.58
CA PRO A 53 -4.29 21.86 9.94
C PRO A 53 -5.44 21.89 10.96
N GLU A 54 -6.58 22.49 10.62
CA GLU A 54 -7.79 22.52 11.46
C GLU A 54 -8.37 21.13 11.79
N ASP A 55 -8.11 20.11 10.95
CA ASP A 55 -8.52 18.74 11.21
C ASP A 55 -7.59 18.04 12.22
N LEU A 56 -6.35 18.51 12.39
CA LEU A 56 -5.27 17.78 13.08
C LEU A 56 -4.83 18.45 14.38
N ILE A 57 -4.76 19.78 14.42
CA ILE A 57 -4.20 20.51 15.55
C ILE A 57 -5.00 20.21 16.83
N GLY A 58 -4.28 19.87 17.91
CA GLY A 58 -4.84 19.46 19.19
C GLY A 58 -5.33 18.00 19.25
N LYS A 59 -5.26 17.24 18.16
CA LYS A 59 -5.53 15.79 18.19
C LYS A 59 -4.25 15.00 18.46
N PRO A 60 -4.36 13.84 19.14
CA PRO A 60 -3.21 12.98 19.36
C PRO A 60 -2.75 12.37 18.03
N LEU A 61 -1.44 12.19 17.86
CA LEU A 61 -0.85 11.58 16.66
C LEU A 61 -1.43 10.20 16.36
N THR A 62 -1.82 9.45 17.40
CA THR A 62 -2.47 8.12 17.29
C THR A 62 -3.80 8.16 16.54
N TRP A 63 -4.45 9.31 16.44
CA TRP A 63 -5.71 9.47 15.70
C TRP A 63 -5.56 9.18 14.20
N LEU A 64 -4.38 9.45 13.63
CA LEU A 64 -4.07 9.14 12.22
C LEU A 64 -3.83 7.65 11.97
N HIS A 65 -3.56 6.86 13.02
CA HIS A 65 -3.24 5.44 12.88
C HIS A 65 -4.49 4.55 12.89
N PRO A 66 -4.41 3.32 12.35
CA PRO A 66 -5.42 2.30 12.62
C PRO A 66 -5.53 2.00 14.12
N PRO A 67 -6.73 1.65 14.62
CA PRO A 67 -6.93 1.34 16.04
C PRO A 67 -6.00 0.25 16.59
N ALA A 68 -5.65 -0.74 15.77
CA ALA A 68 -4.73 -1.82 16.15
C ALA A 68 -3.28 -1.36 16.37
N GLU A 69 -2.86 -0.26 15.75
CA GLU A 69 -1.49 0.27 15.84
C GLU A 69 -1.35 1.39 16.90
N ALA A 70 -2.46 1.98 17.34
CA ALA A 70 -2.47 3.16 18.21
C ALA A 70 -1.77 2.94 19.56
N GLY A 71 -2.00 1.79 20.22
CA GLY A 71 -1.41 1.47 21.52
C GLY A 71 0.13 1.38 21.48
N PRO A 72 0.70 0.48 20.67
CA PRO A 72 2.16 0.36 20.53
C PRO A 72 2.85 1.67 20.14
N ILE A 73 2.22 2.48 19.30
CA ILE A 73 2.74 3.80 18.90
C ILE A 73 2.75 4.76 20.08
N SER A 74 1.67 4.83 20.85
CA SER A 74 1.58 5.66 22.05
C SER A 74 2.64 5.31 23.08
N GLU A 75 2.87 4.02 23.34
CA GLU A 75 3.88 3.55 24.30
C GLU A 75 5.29 3.95 23.85
N LYS A 76 5.61 3.69 22.58
CA LYS A 76 6.92 4.02 22.03
C LYS A 76 7.16 5.53 21.98
N PHE A 77 6.13 6.31 21.67
CA PHE A 77 6.21 7.77 21.72
C PHE A 77 6.43 8.27 23.15
N ALA A 78 5.73 7.72 24.15
CA ALA A 78 5.93 8.09 25.55
C ALA A 78 7.37 7.85 26.01
N LEU A 79 7.96 6.69 25.67
CA LEU A 79 9.36 6.38 25.97
C LEU A 79 10.33 7.38 25.31
N LEU A 80 10.07 7.76 24.06
CA LEU A 80 10.85 8.78 23.35
C LEU A 80 10.77 10.14 24.04
N ALA A 81 9.56 10.57 24.44
CA ALA A 81 9.31 11.87 25.07
C ALA A 81 10.05 12.02 26.41
N MET A 82 10.23 10.93 27.15
CA MET A 82 10.96 10.91 28.43
C MET A 82 12.48 11.08 28.27
N GLN A 83 13.04 10.79 27.09
CA GLN A 83 14.48 10.79 26.86
C GLN A 83 14.92 12.03 26.06
N LYS A 84 15.66 12.93 26.72
CA LYS A 84 16.14 14.18 26.11
C LYS A 84 16.97 13.92 24.84
N GLY A 85 16.58 14.53 23.72
CA GLY A 85 17.30 14.42 22.45
C GLY A 85 17.20 13.07 21.77
N ALA A 86 16.39 12.14 22.30
CA ALA A 86 16.21 10.83 21.70
C ALA A 86 15.57 10.93 20.31
N THR A 87 15.88 9.94 19.48
CA THR A 87 15.31 9.77 18.14
C THR A 87 14.73 8.38 18.03
N ALA A 88 13.54 8.26 17.42
CA ALA A 88 12.90 6.97 17.14
C ALA A 88 12.37 6.92 15.72
N ASN A 89 12.45 5.73 15.12
CA ASN A 89 11.86 5.45 13.82
C ASN A 89 10.61 4.60 14.01
N PHE A 90 9.54 4.95 13.31
CA PHE A 90 8.29 4.19 13.25
C PHE A 90 8.06 3.74 11.82
N HIS A 91 7.57 2.52 11.68
CA HIS A 91 7.13 1.97 10.42
C HIS A 91 5.69 1.53 10.61
N CYS A 92 4.76 2.32 10.08
CA CYS A 92 3.35 2.18 10.39
C CYS A 92 2.49 2.76 9.27
N SER A 93 1.20 2.44 9.34
CA SER A 93 0.22 2.95 8.39
C SER A 93 -0.53 4.15 8.97
N LEU A 94 -0.87 5.11 8.09
CA LEU A 94 -1.73 6.24 8.38
C LEU A 94 -3.00 6.16 7.54
N ARG A 95 -4.13 6.57 8.12
CA ARG A 95 -5.43 6.62 7.46
C ARG A 95 -5.67 8.01 6.86
N ALA A 96 -5.63 8.12 5.55
CA ALA A 96 -6.04 9.33 4.82
C ALA A 96 -7.54 9.64 5.03
N LYS A 97 -7.97 10.87 4.77
CA LYS A 97 -9.38 11.30 4.93
C LYS A 97 -10.37 10.50 4.07
N SER A 98 -9.90 9.94 2.95
CA SER A 98 -10.68 9.02 2.10
C SER A 98 -10.91 7.63 2.71
N GLY A 99 -10.23 7.30 3.80
CA GLY A 99 -10.18 5.96 4.39
C GLY A 99 -9.04 5.08 3.89
N GLN A 100 -8.32 5.50 2.84
CA GLN A 100 -7.16 4.75 2.33
C GLN A 100 -6.02 4.70 3.36
N LEU A 101 -5.42 3.53 3.52
CA LEU A 101 -4.19 3.35 4.30
C LEU A 101 -2.96 3.63 3.43
N ARG A 102 -2.01 4.38 3.98
CA ARG A 102 -0.71 4.69 3.39
C ARG A 102 0.40 4.34 4.37
N TRP A 103 1.50 3.80 3.87
CA TRP A 103 2.63 3.37 4.68
C TRP A 103 3.66 4.47 4.81
N PHE A 104 4.14 4.70 6.03
CA PHE A 104 5.12 5.73 6.32
C PHE A 104 6.31 5.20 7.11
N ASN A 105 7.49 5.70 6.77
CA ASN A 105 8.61 5.75 7.68
C ASN A 105 8.56 7.09 8.40
N ILE A 106 8.42 7.06 9.72
CA ILE A 106 8.33 8.27 10.55
C ILE A 106 9.57 8.38 11.40
N VAL A 107 10.28 9.49 11.29
CA VAL A 107 11.39 9.83 12.16
C VAL A 107 10.89 10.86 13.18
N ALA A 108 11.01 10.51 14.46
CA ALA A 108 10.65 11.38 15.56
C ALA A 108 11.88 11.82 16.35
N VAL A 109 12.06 13.12 16.53
CA VAL A 109 13.20 13.69 17.26
C VAL A 109 12.68 14.51 18.44
N ASN A 110 13.04 14.10 19.66
CA ASN A 110 12.61 14.78 20.88
C ASN A 110 13.37 16.11 21.07
N ARG A 111 12.64 17.23 20.94
CA ARG A 111 13.11 18.59 21.18
C ARG A 111 12.27 19.31 22.26
N LEU A 112 11.68 18.54 23.19
CA LEU A 112 10.87 19.11 24.28
C LEU A 112 11.67 20.06 25.18
N ASN A 113 12.97 19.81 25.34
CA ASN A 113 13.87 20.62 26.15
C ASN A 113 14.54 21.78 25.37
N ASP A 114 14.20 21.96 24.11
CA ASP A 114 14.69 23.05 23.25
C ASP A 114 13.77 24.27 23.43
N SER A 115 14.33 25.46 23.68
CA SER A 115 13.56 26.68 23.95
C SER A 115 12.71 27.13 22.77
N ASP A 116 13.17 26.85 21.55
CA ASP A 116 12.56 27.36 20.33
C ASP A 116 11.50 26.39 19.80
N VAL A 117 11.73 25.08 19.95
CA VAL A 117 10.81 24.03 19.46
C VAL A 117 9.78 23.60 20.50
N ARG A 118 10.21 23.30 21.73
CA ARG A 118 9.35 22.79 22.84
C ARG A 118 8.37 21.68 22.41
N GLY A 119 8.83 20.73 21.59
CA GLY A 119 8.00 19.68 21.00
C GLY A 119 8.80 18.51 20.46
N VAL A 120 8.11 17.50 19.93
CA VAL A 120 8.74 16.41 19.17
C VAL A 120 8.53 16.68 17.69
N LEU A 121 9.63 16.76 16.94
CA LEU A 121 9.60 16.93 15.48
C LEU A 121 9.37 15.57 14.83
N LEU A 122 8.41 15.49 13.93
CA LEU A 122 8.05 14.30 13.16
C LEU A 122 8.25 14.59 11.67
N SER A 123 9.08 13.78 11.00
CA SER A 123 9.08 13.70 9.54
C SER A 123 8.47 12.37 9.11
N TYR A 124 7.53 12.40 8.17
CA TYR A 124 6.88 11.23 7.61
C TYR A 124 7.22 11.14 6.12
N GLN A 125 7.91 10.07 5.76
CA GLN A 125 8.21 9.70 4.40
C GLN A 125 7.18 8.66 3.93
N ASP A 126 6.37 9.01 2.93
CA ASP A 126 5.43 8.08 2.30
C ASP A 126 6.24 7.01 1.54
N VAL A 127 6.13 5.76 1.96
CA VAL A 127 6.78 4.60 1.35
C VAL A 127 5.77 3.65 0.71
N THR A 128 4.53 4.09 0.50
CA THR A 128 3.45 3.26 -0.04
C THR A 128 3.79 2.73 -1.44
N GLU A 129 4.30 3.58 -2.33
CA GLU A 129 4.65 3.17 -3.69
C GLU A 129 5.87 2.22 -3.68
N PHE A 130 6.87 2.53 -2.85
CA PHE A 130 8.04 1.66 -2.67
C PHE A 130 7.63 0.27 -2.17
N GLN A 131 6.80 0.20 -1.12
CA GLN A 131 6.23 -1.05 -0.60
C GLN A 131 5.48 -1.82 -1.68
N ARG A 132 4.66 -1.13 -2.48
CA ARG A 132 3.89 -1.74 -3.56
C ARG A 132 4.81 -2.32 -4.64
N MET A 133 5.81 -1.57 -5.07
CA MET A 133 6.80 -2.03 -6.05
C MET A 133 7.59 -3.21 -5.53
N GLU A 134 8.03 -3.17 -4.28
CA GLU A 134 8.81 -4.25 -3.68
C GLU A 134 7.98 -5.52 -3.52
N ALA A 135 6.72 -5.39 -3.11
CA ALA A 135 5.78 -6.50 -3.05
C ALA A 135 5.54 -7.12 -4.44
N GLN A 136 5.37 -6.30 -5.48
CA GLN A 136 5.24 -6.79 -6.86
C GLN A 136 6.50 -7.53 -7.33
N ARG A 137 7.69 -6.98 -7.07
CA ARG A 137 8.97 -7.62 -7.42
C ARG A 137 9.16 -8.94 -6.71
N MET A 138 8.84 -9.00 -5.41
CA MET A 138 8.90 -10.24 -4.64
C MET A 138 7.97 -11.31 -5.21
N VAL A 139 6.74 -10.96 -5.59
CA VAL A 139 5.80 -11.92 -6.19
C VAL A 139 6.33 -12.43 -7.52
N LEU A 140 6.77 -11.54 -8.41
CA LEU A 140 7.36 -11.95 -9.68
C LEU A 140 8.57 -12.87 -9.48
N SER A 141 9.46 -12.52 -8.55
CA SER A 141 10.63 -13.34 -8.21
C SER A 141 10.23 -14.72 -7.70
N ASN A 142 9.25 -14.81 -6.80
CA ASN A 142 8.76 -16.08 -6.27
C ASN A 142 8.14 -16.95 -7.36
N VAL A 143 7.36 -16.35 -8.27
CA VAL A 143 6.77 -17.07 -9.42
C VAL A 143 7.87 -17.61 -10.34
N VAL A 144 8.88 -16.80 -10.67
CA VAL A 144 10.02 -17.24 -11.50
C VAL A 144 10.82 -18.36 -10.82
N HIS A 145 11.00 -18.28 -9.51
CA HIS A 145 11.70 -19.32 -8.76
C HIS A 145 10.91 -20.64 -8.75
N ALA A 146 9.60 -20.57 -8.48
CA ALA A 146 8.70 -21.72 -8.52
C ALA A 146 8.74 -22.44 -9.88
N LEU A 147 8.79 -21.69 -10.98
CA LEU A 147 8.91 -22.25 -12.34
C LEU A 147 10.20 -23.05 -12.57
N ASN A 148 11.29 -22.72 -11.86
CA ASN A 148 12.59 -23.37 -12.02
C ASN A 148 12.78 -24.55 -11.06
N GLU A 149 12.08 -24.58 -9.92
CA GLU A 149 12.28 -25.59 -8.87
C GLU A 149 11.40 -26.83 -9.03
N THR A 150 10.22 -26.70 -9.65
CA THR A 150 9.31 -27.82 -9.83
C THR A 150 9.02 -28.11 -11.30
N SER A 151 9.04 -29.39 -11.65
CA SER A 151 8.50 -29.91 -12.92
C SER A 151 7.06 -30.41 -12.79
N ASN A 152 6.45 -30.29 -11.60
CA ASN A 152 5.06 -30.62 -11.32
C ASN A 152 4.17 -29.37 -11.40
N LEU A 153 3.19 -29.40 -12.30
CA LEU A 153 2.24 -28.31 -12.52
C LEU A 153 1.41 -28.00 -11.26
N ASP A 154 1.00 -29.00 -10.49
CA ASP A 154 0.16 -28.78 -9.31
C ASP A 154 0.91 -27.97 -8.25
N ASP A 155 2.15 -28.36 -7.94
CA ASP A 155 2.99 -27.67 -6.96
C ASP A 155 3.28 -26.23 -7.40
N LEU A 156 3.54 -26.04 -8.70
CA LEU A 156 3.76 -24.72 -9.29
C LEU A 156 2.54 -23.81 -9.06
N LEU A 157 1.34 -24.29 -9.37
CA LEU A 157 0.12 -23.49 -9.26
C LEU A 157 -0.21 -23.14 -7.80
N HIS A 158 0.05 -24.06 -6.85
CA HIS A 158 -0.06 -23.77 -5.41
C HIS A 158 0.93 -22.67 -4.96
N GLN A 159 2.18 -22.72 -5.43
CA GLN A 159 3.18 -21.71 -5.10
C GLN A 159 2.83 -20.33 -5.68
N ILE A 160 2.39 -20.30 -6.94
CA ILE A 160 1.92 -19.05 -7.59
C ILE A 160 0.75 -18.47 -6.81
N HIS A 161 -0.24 -19.29 -6.47
CA HIS A 161 -1.41 -18.85 -5.69
C HIS A 161 -1.01 -18.25 -4.33
N GLY A 162 -0.12 -18.93 -3.60
CA GLY A 162 0.40 -18.44 -2.32
C GLY A 162 1.17 -17.12 -2.44
N ALA A 163 1.93 -16.94 -3.53
CA ALA A 163 2.61 -15.67 -3.80
C ALA A 163 1.61 -14.55 -4.11
N LEU A 164 0.60 -14.81 -4.95
CA LEU A 164 -0.42 -13.83 -5.34
C LEU A 164 -1.27 -13.37 -4.16
N LYS A 165 -1.66 -14.27 -3.25
CA LYS A 165 -2.45 -13.96 -2.04
C LYS A 165 -1.84 -12.85 -1.15
N ARG A 166 -0.53 -12.60 -1.27
CA ARG A 166 0.18 -11.57 -0.49
C ARG A 166 0.01 -10.15 -1.05
N VAL A 167 -0.42 -10.02 -2.30
CA VAL A 167 -0.45 -8.73 -3.02
C VAL A 167 -1.81 -8.40 -3.64
N VAL A 168 -2.62 -9.42 -3.90
CA VAL A 168 -3.98 -9.27 -4.42
C VAL A 168 -4.93 -10.14 -3.58
N TYR A 169 -6.20 -9.74 -3.54
CA TYR A 169 -7.23 -10.63 -3.04
C TYR A 169 -7.33 -11.84 -3.98
N ALA A 170 -6.92 -13.01 -3.50
CA ALA A 170 -6.91 -14.26 -4.27
C ALA A 170 -7.47 -15.42 -3.45
N GLU A 171 -8.47 -15.17 -2.60
CA GLU A 171 -9.20 -16.26 -1.92
C GLU A 171 -10.01 -17.10 -2.89
N ASN A 172 -10.50 -16.48 -3.98
CA ASN A 172 -11.09 -17.16 -5.12
C ASN A 172 -10.14 -17.02 -6.32
N TYR A 173 -9.55 -18.13 -6.77
CA TYR A 173 -8.54 -18.19 -7.82
C TYR A 173 -8.55 -19.57 -8.49
N PHE A 174 -8.54 -19.58 -9.82
CA PHE A 174 -8.45 -20.81 -10.60
C PHE A 174 -7.62 -20.62 -11.86
N VAL A 175 -7.11 -21.73 -12.39
CA VAL A 175 -6.45 -21.81 -13.69
C VAL A 175 -7.27 -22.72 -14.57
N ALA A 176 -7.61 -22.24 -15.77
CA ALA A 176 -8.33 -23.01 -16.77
C ALA A 176 -7.44 -23.25 -17.99
N LEU A 177 -7.38 -24.51 -18.46
CA LEU A 177 -6.66 -24.91 -19.66
C LEU A 177 -7.66 -25.34 -20.73
N HIS A 178 -7.55 -24.75 -21.92
CA HIS A 178 -8.37 -25.09 -23.07
C HIS A 178 -7.73 -26.23 -23.86
N ASP A 179 -8.50 -27.29 -24.12
CA ASP A 179 -8.13 -28.36 -25.07
C ASP A 179 -8.66 -28.01 -26.48
N PRO A 180 -7.78 -27.73 -27.46
CA PRO A 180 -8.19 -27.38 -28.82
C PRO A 180 -8.93 -28.48 -29.58
N GLN A 181 -8.79 -29.75 -29.19
CA GLN A 181 -9.44 -30.86 -29.91
C GLN A 181 -10.88 -31.07 -29.46
N SER A 182 -11.12 -31.05 -28.15
CA SER A 182 -12.46 -31.23 -27.57
C SER A 182 -13.23 -29.93 -27.36
N GLU A 183 -12.55 -28.78 -27.45
CA GLU A 183 -13.04 -27.43 -27.08
C GLU A 183 -13.44 -27.32 -25.60
N MET A 184 -12.94 -28.23 -24.76
CA MET A 184 -13.26 -28.29 -23.34
C MET A 184 -12.25 -27.50 -22.53
N PHE A 185 -12.73 -26.81 -21.49
CA PHE A 185 -11.88 -26.21 -20.48
C PHE A 185 -11.73 -27.17 -19.30
N HIS A 186 -10.48 -27.40 -18.91
CA HIS A 186 -10.09 -28.16 -17.73
C HIS A 186 -9.61 -27.20 -16.65
N PHE A 187 -9.86 -27.51 -15.38
CA PHE A 187 -9.54 -26.64 -14.26
C PHE A 187 -8.49 -27.31 -13.36
N PRO A 188 -7.21 -27.40 -13.79
CA PRO A 188 -6.16 -28.06 -13.01
C PRO A 188 -5.90 -27.42 -11.65
N PHE A 189 -6.30 -26.16 -11.45
CA PHE A 189 -6.23 -25.49 -10.17
C PHE A 189 -7.51 -24.71 -9.93
N PHE A 190 -8.13 -24.89 -8.77
CA PHE A 190 -9.36 -24.21 -8.41
C PHE A 190 -9.45 -24.09 -6.88
N VAL A 191 -9.43 -22.87 -6.39
CA VAL A 191 -9.66 -22.53 -4.99
C VAL A 191 -10.76 -21.48 -4.96
N ASP A 192 -11.88 -21.79 -4.33
CA ASP A 192 -13.00 -20.87 -4.19
C ASP A 192 -13.70 -21.10 -2.84
N GLN A 193 -14.18 -20.02 -2.23
CA GLN A 193 -14.84 -20.04 -0.93
C GLN A 193 -16.31 -20.49 -0.98
N PHE A 194 -16.93 -20.45 -2.16
CA PHE A 194 -18.37 -20.62 -2.35
C PHE A 194 -18.69 -21.80 -3.26
N ASP A 195 -17.91 -22.01 -4.31
CA ASP A 195 -18.19 -22.98 -5.35
C ASP A 195 -17.17 -24.15 -5.35
N PRO A 196 -17.60 -25.40 -5.60
CA PRO A 196 -16.67 -26.52 -5.81
C PRO A 196 -16.04 -26.45 -7.22
N PRO A 197 -14.90 -27.12 -7.45
CA PRO A 197 -14.27 -27.19 -8.77
C PRO A 197 -15.23 -27.78 -9.80
N PRO A 198 -15.47 -27.09 -10.93
CA PRO A 198 -16.37 -27.61 -11.96
C PRO A 198 -15.71 -28.76 -12.74
N PRO A 199 -16.51 -29.73 -13.25
CA PRO A 199 -16.00 -30.72 -14.20
C PRO A 199 -15.56 -30.05 -15.51
N PRO A 200 -14.73 -30.72 -16.33
CA PRO A 200 -14.40 -30.21 -17.65
C PRO A 200 -15.65 -29.89 -18.47
N GLN A 201 -15.71 -28.70 -19.05
CA GLN A 201 -16.91 -28.21 -19.74
C GLN A 201 -16.57 -27.23 -20.86
N LYS A 202 -17.48 -27.12 -21.84
CA LYS A 202 -17.45 -26.02 -22.79
C LYS A 202 -17.97 -24.76 -22.11
N VAL A 203 -17.18 -23.70 -22.09
CA VAL A 203 -17.62 -22.38 -21.63
C VAL A 203 -17.65 -21.42 -22.81
N ALA A 204 -18.80 -20.77 -23.00
CA ALA A 204 -18.99 -19.84 -24.11
C ALA A 204 -19.19 -18.40 -23.64
N ARG A 205 -19.90 -18.16 -22.53
CA ARG A 205 -20.29 -16.82 -22.09
C ARG A 205 -19.98 -16.58 -20.63
N THR A 206 -18.77 -16.92 -20.20
CA THR A 206 -18.27 -16.56 -18.87
C THR A 206 -17.27 -15.42 -18.99
N CYS A 207 -16.97 -14.71 -17.89
CA CYS A 207 -15.87 -13.73 -17.86
C CYS A 207 -14.54 -14.36 -18.32
N MET A 208 -14.29 -15.61 -17.93
CA MET A 208 -13.12 -16.37 -18.39
C MET A 208 -13.15 -16.61 -19.91
N ALA A 209 -14.29 -17.05 -20.46
CA ALA A 209 -14.42 -17.25 -21.90
C ALA A 209 -14.26 -15.93 -22.67
N TYR A 210 -14.72 -14.81 -22.12
CA TYR A 210 -14.53 -13.48 -22.70
C TYR A 210 -13.06 -13.08 -22.76
N VAL A 211 -12.29 -13.26 -21.68
CA VAL A 211 -10.83 -13.02 -21.70
C VAL A 211 -10.12 -13.95 -22.66
N PHE A 212 -10.48 -15.23 -22.69
CA PHE A 212 -9.92 -16.18 -23.63
C PHE A 212 -10.20 -15.78 -25.10
N ARG A 213 -11.44 -15.38 -25.44
CA ARG A 213 -11.81 -14.93 -26.80
C ARG A 213 -11.08 -13.66 -27.21
N THR A 214 -10.94 -12.71 -26.29
CA THR A 214 -10.35 -11.39 -26.60
C THR A 214 -8.82 -11.41 -26.56
N GLY A 215 -8.22 -12.38 -25.87
CA GLY A 215 -6.78 -12.47 -25.62
C GLY A 215 -6.23 -11.29 -24.80
N LYS A 216 -7.11 -10.55 -24.11
CA LYS A 216 -6.76 -9.35 -23.36
C LYS A 216 -6.98 -9.58 -21.87
N ALA A 217 -5.89 -9.53 -21.12
CA ALA A 217 -5.96 -9.44 -19.67
C ALA A 217 -6.79 -8.22 -19.26
N CYS A 218 -7.84 -8.43 -18.45
CA CYS A 218 -8.71 -7.35 -18.02
C CYS A 218 -9.27 -7.58 -16.62
N SER A 219 -9.53 -6.47 -15.93
CA SER A 219 -10.36 -6.43 -14.74
C SER A 219 -11.77 -6.03 -15.17
N ILE A 220 -12.76 -6.80 -14.73
CA ILE A 220 -14.18 -6.62 -15.01
C ILE A 220 -14.87 -6.35 -13.67
N PRO A 221 -14.96 -5.08 -13.21
CA PRO A 221 -15.81 -4.70 -12.08
C PRO A 221 -17.29 -4.92 -12.40
N GLN A 222 -18.16 -4.93 -11.37
CA GLN A 222 -19.60 -5.12 -11.54
C GLN A 222 -20.23 -4.25 -12.65
N LEU A 223 -19.88 -2.96 -12.72
CA LEU A 223 -20.40 -2.05 -13.75
C LEU A 223 -20.06 -2.51 -15.17
N GLU A 224 -18.85 -3.02 -15.38
CA GLU A 224 -18.41 -3.51 -16.68
C GLU A 224 -19.01 -4.90 -16.98
N PHE A 225 -19.18 -5.73 -15.95
CA PHE A 225 -19.90 -6.99 -16.07
C PHE A 225 -21.34 -6.75 -16.55
N ASP A 226 -22.06 -5.82 -15.93
CA ASP A 226 -23.45 -5.50 -16.29
C ASP A 226 -23.55 -5.00 -17.74
N ARG A 227 -22.57 -4.19 -18.19
CA ARG A 227 -22.47 -3.72 -19.58
C ARG A 227 -22.27 -4.89 -20.55
N LEU A 228 -21.28 -5.74 -20.29
CA LEU A 228 -20.99 -6.91 -21.13
C LEU A 228 -22.14 -7.92 -21.13
N ALA A 229 -22.85 -8.07 -20.00
CA ALA A 229 -24.01 -8.93 -19.89
C ALA A 229 -25.19 -8.39 -20.69
N ALA A 230 -25.43 -7.09 -20.69
CA ALA A 230 -26.45 -6.44 -21.52
C ALA A 230 -26.15 -6.59 -23.04
N GLU A 231 -24.88 -6.67 -23.41
CA GLU A 231 -24.42 -6.94 -24.79
C GLU A 231 -24.44 -8.43 -25.16
N GLY A 232 -24.70 -9.32 -24.19
CA GLY A 232 -24.73 -10.78 -24.40
C GLY A 232 -23.35 -11.43 -24.52
N GLU A 233 -22.28 -10.72 -24.13
CA GLU A 233 -20.89 -11.20 -24.18
C GLU A 233 -20.53 -12.12 -23.01
N VAL A 234 -21.14 -11.86 -21.85
CA VAL A 234 -20.96 -12.64 -20.61
C VAL A 234 -22.31 -12.93 -19.94
N GLU A 235 -22.35 -14.03 -19.20
CA GLU A 235 -23.46 -14.48 -18.38
C GLU A 235 -22.90 -14.82 -16.99
N LEU A 236 -23.71 -14.64 -15.94
CA LEU A 236 -23.29 -14.99 -14.59
C LEU A 236 -23.28 -16.51 -14.46
N VAL A 237 -22.11 -17.07 -14.16
CA VAL A 237 -21.93 -18.50 -13.88
C VAL A 237 -21.21 -18.63 -12.54
N GLY A 238 -21.83 -19.35 -11.61
CA GLY A 238 -21.36 -19.47 -10.22
C GLY A 238 -21.79 -18.29 -9.34
N SER A 239 -21.08 -18.09 -8.24
CA SER A 239 -21.36 -17.04 -7.27
C SER A 239 -21.01 -15.65 -7.81
N ALA A 240 -21.87 -14.66 -7.51
CA ALA A 240 -21.63 -13.27 -7.89
C ALA A 240 -20.36 -12.72 -7.23
N SER A 241 -19.51 -12.10 -8.04
CA SER A 241 -18.22 -11.54 -7.62
C SER A 241 -18.22 -10.02 -7.80
N PRO A 242 -17.75 -9.22 -6.81
CA PRO A 242 -17.72 -7.75 -6.93
C PRO A 242 -16.86 -7.23 -8.09
N ALA A 243 -15.82 -7.98 -8.44
CA ALA A 243 -14.98 -7.77 -9.60
C ALA A 243 -14.31 -9.09 -9.99
N TRP A 244 -14.03 -9.25 -11.28
CA TRP A 244 -13.35 -10.41 -11.84
C TRP A 244 -12.03 -9.96 -12.50
N LEU A 245 -10.96 -10.73 -12.38
CA LEU A 245 -9.67 -10.46 -13.01
C LEU A 245 -9.22 -11.70 -13.79
N GLY A 246 -8.93 -11.52 -15.07
CA GLY A 246 -8.39 -12.57 -15.93
C GLY A 246 -7.19 -12.10 -16.70
N ILE A 247 -6.28 -13.05 -16.93
CA ILE A 247 -5.03 -12.87 -17.67
C ILE A 247 -4.99 -13.91 -18.78
#